data_AF-A0A4P7X0J0-F1
#
_entry.id   AF-A0A4P7X0J0-F1
#
_cell.length_a   1.000
_cell.length_b   1.000
_cell.length_c   1.000
_cell.angle_alpha   90.00
_cell.angle_beta   90.00
_cell.angle_gamma   90.00
#
_symmetry.space_group_name_H-M   'P 1'
#
loop_
_entity.id
_entity.type
_entity.pdbx_description
1 polymer ?
#
loop_
_entity_poly.entity_id
_entity_poly.type
_entity_poly.pdbx_seq_one_letter_code
_entity_poly.pdbx_strand_id
1 'polypeptide(L)'
;MKLVGSYIQYGGGFNKDNVDRKDISNAIEYLRKTDDEHADFWIGVYGDKSEEKVLEINKWFETFLHLNDNKNTFYATKLNDFEQITNLCELFVNGKIEEVEKKMIGYKSKITQTD
;
A
#
# COMPACT_ATOMS: atom_id res chain seq x y z
N MET A 1 -7.45 14.20 3.36
CA MET A 1 -8.52 13.43 2.68
C MET A 1 -9.48 12.90 3.75
N LYS A 2 -10.80 12.93 3.54
CA LYS A 2 -11.73 12.20 4.41
C LYS A 2 -11.96 10.82 3.80
N LEU A 3 -11.57 9.77 4.53
CA LEU A 3 -11.79 8.40 4.08
C LEU A 3 -13.27 8.03 4.12
N VAL A 4 -13.70 7.30 3.09
CA VAL A 4 -15.01 6.66 3.02
C VAL A 4 -14.87 5.15 3.18
N GLY A 5 -13.79 4.57 2.68
CA GLY A 5 -13.54 3.14 2.80
C GLY A 5 -12.11 2.76 2.46
N SER A 6 -11.85 1.47 2.66
CA SER A 6 -10.59 0.81 2.34
C SER A 6 -10.85 -0.63 1.95
N TYR A 7 -9.93 -1.23 1.19
CA TYR A 7 -9.90 -2.66 0.91
C TYR A 7 -8.47 -3.20 0.96
N ILE A 8 -8.35 -4.52 1.05
CA ILE A 8 -7.08 -5.22 0.99
C ILE A 8 -7.20 -6.48 0.10
N GLN A 9 -6.18 -6.73 -0.72
CA GLN A 9 -6.11 -7.86 -1.64
C GLN A 9 -4.76 -8.55 -1.59
N TYR A 10 -4.72 -9.87 -1.74
CA TYR A 10 -3.47 -10.66 -1.84
C TYR A 10 -3.43 -11.44 -3.16
N GLY A 11 -2.22 -11.67 -3.70
CA GLY A 11 -2.04 -12.42 -4.96
C GLY A 11 -2.71 -13.81 -4.99
N GLY A 12 -2.89 -14.44 -3.82
CA GLY A 12 -3.60 -15.70 -3.63
C GLY A 12 -5.13 -15.64 -3.70
N GLY A 13 -5.72 -14.52 -4.16
CA GLY A 13 -7.16 -14.38 -4.38
C GLY A 13 -7.98 -13.94 -3.16
N PHE A 14 -7.33 -13.44 -2.10
CA PHE A 14 -8.03 -12.83 -0.97
C PHE A 14 -8.45 -11.39 -1.32
N ASN A 15 -9.66 -11.00 -0.91
CA ASN A 15 -10.16 -9.63 -1.00
C ASN A 15 -11.09 -9.34 0.18
N LYS A 16 -10.94 -8.18 0.81
CA LYS A 16 -11.78 -7.76 1.93
C LYS A 16 -11.88 -6.22 2.00
N ASP A 17 -13.09 -5.72 2.24
CA ASP A 17 -13.34 -4.31 2.56
C ASP A 17 -13.21 -4.01 4.06
N ASN A 18 -13.12 -2.72 4.39
CA ASN A 18 -13.02 -2.19 5.75
C ASN A 18 -11.79 -2.75 6.48
N VAL A 19 -10.61 -2.40 5.96
CA VAL A 19 -9.32 -2.88 6.45
C VAL A 19 -9.10 -2.46 7.89
N ASP A 20 -8.81 -3.43 8.75
CA ASP A 20 -8.40 -3.25 10.13
C ASP A 20 -6.97 -3.74 10.38
N ARG A 21 -6.50 -3.58 11.63
CA ARG A 21 -5.15 -4.00 12.03
C ARG A 21 -4.90 -5.50 11.90
N LYS A 22 -5.94 -6.33 12.08
CA LYS A 22 -5.84 -7.79 11.94
C LYS A 22 -5.63 -8.15 10.48
N ASP A 23 -6.28 -7.46 9.55
CA ASP A 23 -6.08 -7.68 8.12
C ASP A 23 -4.65 -7.33 7.67
N ILE A 24 -4.09 -6.24 8.19
CA ILE A 24 -2.67 -5.88 7.96
C ILE A 24 -1.75 -6.99 8.48
N SER A 25 -2.03 -7.49 9.69
CA SER A 25 -1.25 -8.59 10.28
C SER A 25 -1.31 -9.86 9.43
N ASN A 26 -2.49 -10.20 8.90
CA ASN A 26 -2.68 -11.34 8.01
C ASN A 26 -1.94 -11.17 6.68
N ALA A 27 -1.90 -9.95 6.13
CA ALA A 27 -1.18 -9.65 4.90
C ALA A 27 0.33 -9.84 5.05
N ILE A 28 0.87 -9.41 6.18
CA ILE A 28 2.28 -9.61 6.54
C ILE A 28 2.59 -11.11 6.72
N GLU A 29 1.72 -11.84 7.41
CA GLU A 29 1.85 -13.28 7.56
C GLU A 29 1.76 -14.02 6.21
N TYR A 30 0.94 -13.53 5.28
CA TYR A 30 0.88 -14.00 3.91
C TYR A 30 2.23 -13.82 3.20
N LEU A 31 2.81 -12.61 3.24
CA LEU A 31 4.15 -12.36 2.66
C LEU A 31 5.24 -13.28 3.23
N ARG A 32 5.16 -13.62 4.52
CA ARG A 32 6.12 -14.51 5.18
C ARG A 32 6.04 -15.96 4.71
N LYS A 33 4.85 -16.41 4.29
CA LYS A 33 4.56 -17.84 4.04
C LYS A 33 4.48 -18.19 2.56
N THR A 34 4.18 -17.21 1.72
CA THR A 34 4.01 -17.42 0.27
C THR A 34 5.38 -17.59 -0.40
N ASP A 35 5.44 -18.50 -1.38
CA ASP A 35 6.59 -18.68 -2.25
C ASP A 35 6.81 -17.45 -3.18
N ASP A 36 7.83 -17.48 -4.03
CA ASP A 36 8.26 -16.27 -4.77
C ASP A 36 7.27 -15.83 -5.87
N GLU A 37 6.29 -16.65 -6.28
CA GLU A 37 5.49 -16.39 -7.49
C GLU A 37 4.30 -15.43 -7.31
N HIS A 38 3.77 -15.26 -6.09
CA HIS A 38 2.55 -14.46 -5.84
C HIS A 38 2.55 -13.64 -4.55
N ALA A 39 3.73 -13.27 -4.04
CA ALA A 39 3.86 -12.71 -2.71
C ALA A 39 3.73 -11.18 -2.67
N ASP A 40 2.59 -10.68 -3.14
CA ASP A 40 2.21 -9.27 -3.10
C ASP A 40 0.88 -9.08 -2.39
N PHE A 41 0.71 -7.92 -1.74
CA PHE A 41 -0.58 -7.43 -1.32
C PHE A 41 -0.79 -5.95 -1.67
N TRP A 42 -2.05 -5.59 -1.81
CA TRP A 42 -2.50 -4.23 -2.08
C TRP A 42 -3.46 -3.77 -1.00
N ILE A 43 -3.30 -2.56 -0.50
CA ILE A 43 -4.30 -1.86 0.29
C ILE A 43 -4.76 -0.66 -0.53
N GLY A 44 -6.05 -0.54 -0.78
CA GLY A 44 -6.62 0.66 -1.37
C GLY A 44 -7.39 1.47 -0.35
N VAL A 45 -7.33 2.79 -0.50
CA VAL A 45 -8.12 3.74 0.30
C VAL A 45 -8.76 4.77 -0.62
N TYR A 46 -10.01 5.10 -0.34
CA TYR A 46 -10.77 6.02 -1.17
C TYR A 46 -11.67 6.93 -0.32
N GLY A 47 -11.98 8.09 -0.89
CA GLY A 47 -12.84 9.10 -0.30
C GLY A 47 -13.88 9.55 -1.31
N ASP A 48 -14.96 10.17 -0.81
CA ASP A 48 -16.18 10.49 -1.59
C ASP A 48 -15.92 11.28 -2.89
N LYS A 49 -14.85 12.08 -2.92
CA LYS A 49 -14.47 12.96 -4.03
C LYS A 49 -12.98 12.90 -4.35
N SER A 50 -12.29 11.85 -3.92
CA SER A 50 -10.86 11.71 -4.11
C SER A 50 -10.57 10.41 -4.82
N GLU A 51 -9.68 10.49 -5.81
CA GLU A 51 -9.13 9.30 -6.45
C GLU A 51 -8.58 8.34 -5.40
N GLU A 52 -8.82 7.06 -5.68
CA GLU A 52 -8.27 5.94 -4.96
C GLU A 52 -6.76 6.07 -4.85
N LYS A 53 -6.21 5.63 -3.73
CA LYS A 53 -4.77 5.46 -3.57
C LYS A 53 -4.53 4.02 -3.22
N VAL A 54 -3.48 3.44 -3.79
CA VAL A 54 -3.14 2.04 -3.57
C VAL A 54 -1.72 1.95 -3.03
N LEU A 55 -1.56 1.25 -1.92
CA LEU A 55 -0.28 0.84 -1.36
C LEU A 55 -0.06 -0.63 -1.73
N GLU A 56 0.95 -0.88 -2.54
CA GLU A 56 1.38 -2.21 -2.99
C GLU A 56 2.68 -2.59 -2.28
N ILE A 57 2.76 -3.82 -1.77
CA ILE A 57 3.92 -4.32 -1.04
C ILE A 57 4.20 -5.76 -1.43
N ASN A 58 5.44 -6.05 -1.83
CA ASN A 58 5.89 -7.39 -2.16
C ASN A 58 6.73 -8.04 -1.04
N LYS A 59 7.00 -9.35 -1.16
CA LYS A 59 7.81 -10.11 -0.17
C LYS A 59 9.24 -9.60 0.01
N TRP A 60 9.76 -8.87 -0.98
CA TRP A 60 11.09 -8.26 -0.92
C TRP A 60 11.05 -6.85 -0.33
N PHE A 61 9.89 -6.44 0.21
CA PHE A 61 9.60 -5.15 0.84
C PHE A 61 9.69 -3.96 -0.11
N GLU A 62 9.70 -4.21 -1.41
CA GLU A 62 9.48 -3.15 -2.39
C GLU A 62 8.03 -2.70 -2.24
N THR A 63 7.89 -1.40 -2.07
CA THR A 63 6.65 -0.75 -1.70
C THR A 63 6.36 0.35 -2.69
N PHE A 64 5.16 0.35 -3.25
CA PHE A 64 4.71 1.32 -4.23
C PHE A 64 3.45 2.01 -3.71
N LEU A 65 3.47 3.35 -3.71
CA LEU A 65 2.29 4.16 -3.44
C LEU A 65 1.81 4.73 -4.77
N HIS A 66 0.72 4.19 -5.28
CA HIS A 66 0.01 4.66 -6.46
C HIS A 66 -0.98 5.73 -6.04
N LEU A 67 -0.86 6.94 -6.60
CA LEU A 67 -1.77 8.03 -6.30
C LEU A 67 -3.06 8.00 -7.15
N ASN A 68 -3.08 7.14 -8.17
CA ASN A 68 -4.10 7.04 -9.24
C ASN A 68 -4.65 8.41 -9.64
N ASP A 69 -3.76 9.40 -9.74
CA ASP A 69 -4.09 10.71 -10.25
C ASP A 69 -4.07 10.68 -11.78
N ASN A 70 -4.60 11.73 -12.42
CA ASN A 70 -4.57 11.90 -13.88
C ASN A 70 -3.14 11.90 -14.49
N LYS A 71 -2.09 11.70 -13.68
CA LYS A 71 -0.68 11.71 -14.10
C LYS A 71 0.02 10.37 -13.85
N ASN A 72 -0.70 9.32 -13.43
CA ASN A 72 -0.13 8.01 -13.08
C ASN A 72 1.11 8.16 -12.17
N THR A 73 1.00 9.03 -11.16
CA THR A 73 2.11 9.28 -10.23
C THR A 73 2.23 8.13 -9.24
N PHE A 74 3.44 7.59 -9.09
CA PHE A 74 3.75 6.70 -7.98
C PHE A 74 5.06 7.08 -7.26
N TYR A 75 5.13 6.66 -6.00
CA TYR A 75 6.37 6.64 -5.23
C TYR A 75 6.80 5.20 -5.01
N ALA A 76 8.10 4.91 -5.16
CA ALA A 76 8.68 3.62 -4.82
C ALA A 76 9.70 3.78 -3.69
N THR A 77 9.73 2.79 -2.80
CA THR A 77 10.74 2.61 -1.76
C THR A 77 10.97 1.13 -1.50
N LYS A 78 12.05 0.80 -0.81
CA LYS A 78 12.27 -0.50 -0.18
C LYS A 78 12.29 -0.33 1.33
N LEU A 79 11.32 -0.94 2.01
CA LEU A 79 11.30 -1.02 3.47
C LEU A 79 12.25 -2.11 3.95
N ASN A 80 12.68 -2.04 5.22
CA ASN A 80 13.73 -2.95 5.72
C ASN A 80 13.21 -4.07 6.62
N ASP A 81 11.98 -3.93 7.13
CA ASP A 81 11.40 -4.86 8.08
C ASP A 81 9.86 -4.78 8.08
N PHE A 82 9.23 -5.76 8.72
CA PHE A 82 7.78 -5.84 8.83
C PHE A 82 7.16 -4.79 9.76
N GLU A 83 7.93 -4.21 10.68
CA GLU A 83 7.46 -3.14 11.55
C GLU A 83 7.25 -1.86 10.74
N GLN A 84 8.17 -1.54 9.84
CA GLN A 84 8.05 -0.44 8.87
C GLN A 84 6.83 -0.63 7.96
N ILE A 85 6.62 -1.86 7.45
CA ILE A 85 5.43 -2.21 6.65
C ILE A 85 4.16 -1.98 7.46
N THR A 86 4.09 -2.51 8.68
CA THR A 86 2.92 -2.38 9.56
C THR A 86 2.60 -0.92 9.81
N ASN A 87 3.60 -0.13 10.22
CA ASN A 87 3.45 1.29 10.51
C ASN A 87 3.00 2.08 9.28
N LEU A 88 3.53 1.77 8.09
CA LEU A 88 3.12 2.43 6.85
C LEU A 88 1.67 2.10 6.49
N CYS A 89 1.28 0.82 6.58
CA CYS A 89 -0.08 0.36 6.33
C CYS A 89 -1.08 1.01 7.29
N GLU A 90 -0.75 1.08 8.59
CA GLU A 90 -1.58 1.72 9.60
C GLU A 90 -1.77 3.22 9.33
N LEU A 91 -0.70 3.95 8.96
CA LEU A 91 -0.84 5.35 8.55
C LEU A 91 -1.76 5.50 7.33
N PHE A 92 -1.63 4.60 6.36
CA PHE A 92 -2.36 4.63 5.11
C PHE A 92 -3.87 4.41 5.32
N VAL A 93 -4.27 3.36 6.03
CA VAL A 93 -5.69 3.07 6.32
C VAL A 93 -6.34 4.08 7.25
N ASN A 94 -5.55 4.85 8.00
CA ASN A 94 -6.02 5.97 8.81
C ASN A 94 -6.08 7.29 8.02
N GLY A 95 -5.79 7.27 6.72
CA GLY A 95 -5.94 8.44 5.84
C GLY A 95 -4.84 9.48 5.99
N LYS A 96 -3.74 9.13 6.67
CA LYS A 96 -2.57 10.00 6.89
C LYS A 96 -1.66 10.00 5.66
N ILE A 97 -2.23 10.25 4.48
CA ILE A 97 -1.57 10.10 3.18
C ILE A 97 -0.31 10.96 3.07
N GLU A 98 -0.34 12.20 3.56
CA GLU A 98 0.84 13.09 3.56
C GLU A 98 2.02 12.52 4.38
N GLU A 99 1.73 11.80 5.47
CA GLU A 99 2.76 11.13 6.27
C GLU A 99 3.34 9.91 5.53
N VAL A 100 2.48 9.16 4.83
CA VAL A 100 2.89 8.05 3.95
C VAL A 100 3.79 8.57 2.85
N GLU A 101 3.37 9.60 2.10
CA GLU A 101 4.18 10.22 1.03
C GLU A 101 5.56 10.67 1.54
N LYS A 102 5.65 11.32 2.70
CA LYS A 102 6.94 11.71 3.30
C LYS A 102 7.85 10.52 3.57
N LYS A 103 7.28 9.41 4.08
CA LYS A 103 8.01 8.16 4.32
C LYS A 103 8.46 7.50 3.02
N MET A 104 7.69 7.62 1.93
CA MET A 104 8.06 7.10 0.61
C MET A 104 9.14 7.97 -0.09
N ILE A 105 9.04 9.30 0.04
CA ILE A 105 9.95 10.30 -0.54
C ILE A 105 11.37 10.24 0.04
N GLY A 106 11.56 9.66 1.23
CA GLY A 106 12.89 9.46 1.82
C GLY A 106 13.80 8.50 1.06
N TYR A 107 13.26 7.73 0.09
CA TYR A 107 13.93 6.56 -0.52
C TYR A 107 13.85 6.54 -2.06
N LYS A 108 13.77 7.73 -2.69
CA LYS A 108 13.21 7.99 -4.04
C LYS A 108 13.65 7.12 -5.23
N SER A 109 12.63 6.80 -6.04
CA SER A 109 12.42 7.38 -7.38
C SER A 109 10.95 7.86 -7.54
N LYS A 110 10.73 9.08 -8.06
CA LYS A 110 9.41 9.53 -8.55
C LYS A 110 9.39 9.24 -10.05
N ILE A 111 8.54 8.34 -10.48
CA ILE A 111 8.40 7.99 -11.90
C ILE A 111 6.99 8.41 -12.30
N THR A 112 6.89 9.05 -13.47
CA THR A 112 5.61 9.36 -14.10
C THR A 112 5.52 8.35 -15.24
N GLN A 113 4.49 7.50 -15.25
CA GLN A 113 4.31 6.57 -16.36
C GLN A 113 3.85 7.39 -17.56
N THR A 114 4.72 7.57 -18.55
CA THR A 114 4.35 8.14 -19.86
C THR A 114 3.82 7.01 -20.73
N ASP A 115 2.57 7.16 -21.19
CA ASP A 115 1.92 6.29 -22.18
C ASP A 115 2.75 6.10 -23.45
#